data_AF-A0A1P8YH54-F1
#
_entry.id   AF-A0A1P8YH54-F1
#
_cell.length_a   1.000
_cell.length_b   1.000
_cell.length_c   1.000
_cell.angle_alpha   90.00
_cell.angle_beta   90.00
_cell.angle_gamma   90.00
#
_symmetry.space_group_name_H-M   'P 1'
#
loop_
_entity.id
_entity.type
_entity.pdbx_description
1 polymer ?
#
loop_
_entity_poly.entity_id
_entity_poly.type
_entity_poly.pdbx_seq_one_letter_code
_entity_poly.pdbx_strand_id
1 'polypeptide(L)'
;MSTEPGFRRYVEAISAAVGADHEHVHFAFCTEGPESEAYIPLPRQRDVFPVREAALLWVPSGGWQLAVETSSTEDMIILGSTTGTPVPQPSAVRALCEDYLHPSPR
;
A
#
# COMPACT_ATOMS: atom_id res chain seq x y z
N MET A 1 4.78 -20.23 7.41
CA MET A 1 3.36 -19.92 7.16
C MET A 1 3.03 -18.67 7.96
N SER A 2 2.54 -17.60 7.32
CA SER A 2 2.12 -16.39 8.03
C SER A 2 0.85 -16.68 8.83
N THR A 3 0.65 -15.99 9.95
CA THR A 3 -0.56 -16.11 10.79
C THR A 3 -1.37 -14.82 10.70
N GLU A 4 -2.67 -14.86 11.00
CA GLU A 4 -3.51 -13.65 11.04
C GLU A 4 -2.89 -12.56 11.93
N PRO A 5 -2.42 -12.85 13.16
CA PRO A 5 -1.81 -11.84 14.00
C PRO A 5 -0.46 -11.35 13.47
N GLY A 6 0.23 -12.13 12.63
CA GLY A 6 1.45 -11.73 11.97
C GLY A 6 1.18 -10.77 10.81
N PHE A 7 0.20 -11.09 9.96
CA PHE A 7 -0.20 -10.25 8.84
C PHE A 7 -0.77 -8.90 9.32
N ARG A 8 -1.62 -8.92 10.35
CA ARG A 8 -2.14 -7.70 10.98
C ARG A 8 -1.02 -6.77 11.47
N ARG A 9 -0.09 -7.30 12.27
CA ARG A 9 1.04 -6.50 12.79
C ARG A 9 1.92 -5.95 11.67
N TYR A 10 2.08 -6.70 10.60
CA TYR A 10 2.81 -6.25 9.44
C TYR A 10 2.08 -5.09 8.75
N VAL A 11 0.78 -5.21 8.48
CA VAL A 11 -0.04 -4.12 7.91
C VAL A 11 -0.01 -2.87 8.78
N GLU A 12 -0.11 -3.00 10.11
CA GLU A 12 0.02 -1.90 11.07
C GLU A 12 1.39 -1.21 10.98
N ALA A 13 2.47 -1.99 10.89
CA ALA A 13 3.83 -1.45 10.75
C ALA A 13 4.03 -0.70 9.42
N ILE A 14 3.42 -1.18 8.33
CA ILE A 14 3.44 -0.48 7.03
C ILE A 14 2.66 0.82 7.12
N SER A 15 1.43 0.77 7.65
CA SER A 15 0.58 1.94 7.82
C SER A 15 1.28 3.04 8.64
N ALA A 16 1.95 2.67 9.74
CA ALA A 16 2.74 3.61 10.53
C ALA A 16 3.93 4.19 9.75
N ALA A 17 4.62 3.37 8.96
CA ALA A 17 5.80 3.81 8.20
C ALA A 17 5.46 4.83 7.09
N VAL A 18 4.26 4.75 6.51
CA VAL A 18 3.80 5.65 5.45
C VAL A 18 2.90 6.79 5.94
N GLY A 19 2.67 6.87 7.26
CA GLY A 19 1.86 7.91 7.89
C GLY A 19 0.37 7.82 7.56
N ALA A 20 -0.12 6.64 7.21
CA ALA A 20 -1.54 6.42 6.92
C ALA A 20 -2.38 6.47 8.21
N ASP A 21 -3.64 6.89 8.06
CA ASP A 21 -4.61 6.86 9.15
C ASP A 21 -5.09 5.42 9.38
N HIS A 22 -4.83 4.91 10.59
CA HIS A 22 -5.16 3.54 10.97
C HIS A 22 -6.66 3.26 10.94
N GLU A 23 -7.54 4.26 11.06
CA GLU A 23 -9.00 4.07 11.02
C GLU A 23 -9.52 3.62 9.66
N HIS A 24 -8.75 3.88 8.60
CA HIS A 24 -9.14 3.63 7.21
C HIS A 24 -8.35 2.46 6.57
N VAL A 25 -7.55 1.74 7.38
CA VAL A 25 -6.80 0.57 6.90
C VAL A 25 -7.72 -0.65 6.85
N HIS A 26 -7.76 -1.30 5.68
CA HIS A 26 -8.54 -2.51 5.47
C HIS A 26 -7.61 -3.69 5.21
N PHE A 27 -7.85 -4.83 5.86
CA PHE A 27 -7.14 -6.07 5.56
C PHE A 27 -8.01 -7.29 5.83
N ALA A 28 -7.79 -8.34 5.06
CA ALA A 28 -8.39 -9.65 5.22
C ALA A 28 -7.29 -10.71 5.16
N PHE A 29 -7.26 -11.59 6.16
CA PHE A 29 -6.33 -12.71 6.19
C PHE A 29 -7.08 -14.00 5.84
N CYS A 30 -6.48 -14.82 4.97
CA CYS A 30 -7.06 -16.09 4.56
C CYS A 30 -5.98 -17.18 4.52
N THR A 31 -6.26 -18.31 5.17
CA THR A 31 -5.40 -19.50 5.19
C THR A 31 -5.79 -20.55 4.15
N GLU A 32 -7.06 -20.56 3.72
CA GLU A 32 -7.66 -21.61 2.89
C GLU A 32 -8.57 -21.04 1.77
N GLY A 33 -8.48 -19.73 1.49
CA GLY A 33 -9.36 -18.99 0.57
C GLY A 33 -8.60 -18.08 -0.41
N PRO A 34 -9.23 -17.03 -0.99
CA PRO A 34 -8.52 -16.07 -1.83
C PRO A 34 -7.29 -15.52 -1.09
N GLU A 35 -6.28 -15.16 -1.88
CA GLU A 35 -5.01 -14.65 -1.41
C GLU A 35 -5.22 -13.50 -0.40
N SER A 36 -4.50 -13.46 0.72
CA SER A 36 -4.71 -12.42 1.75
C SER A 36 -4.63 -11.03 1.13
N GLU A 37 -5.45 -10.09 1.60
CA GLU A 37 -5.62 -8.77 1.00
C GLU A 37 -5.36 -7.68 2.04
N ALA A 38 -4.79 -6.56 1.59
CA ALA A 38 -4.72 -5.36 2.39
C ALA A 38 -4.72 -4.12 1.49
N TYR A 39 -5.39 -3.08 1.98
CA TYR A 39 -5.54 -1.78 1.36
C TYR A 39 -5.24 -0.72 2.43
N ILE A 40 -4.31 0.17 2.13
CA ILE A 40 -3.93 1.28 3.01
C ILE A 40 -4.09 2.58 2.23
N PRO A 41 -5.12 3.39 2.51
CA PRO A 41 -5.23 4.71 1.92
C PRO A 41 -4.12 5.61 2.48
N LEU A 42 -3.44 6.32 1.59
CA LEU A 42 -2.34 7.21 1.93
C LEU A 42 -2.85 8.63 2.18
N PRO A 43 -2.14 9.42 3.01
CA PRO A 43 -2.47 10.82 3.20
C PRO A 43 -2.57 11.55 1.86
N ARG A 44 -3.58 12.40 1.73
CA ARG A 44 -3.89 13.07 0.46
C ARG A 44 -2.73 13.93 -0.04
N GLN A 45 -2.20 13.57 -1.20
CA GLN A 45 -1.08 14.26 -1.85
C GLN A 45 -1.57 15.30 -2.85
N ARG A 46 -2.16 16.40 -2.37
CA ARG A 46 -2.81 17.40 -3.24
C ARG A 46 -1.87 18.03 -4.27
N ASP A 47 -0.58 18.10 -3.98
CA ASP A 47 0.42 18.69 -4.87
C ASP A 47 0.78 17.79 -6.06
N VAL A 48 0.58 16.46 -5.92
CA VAL A 48 0.85 15.47 -6.98
C VAL A 48 -0.44 14.98 -7.62
N PHE A 49 -1.48 14.75 -6.81
CA PHE A 49 -2.79 14.28 -7.22
C PHE A 49 -3.89 15.18 -6.62
N PRO A 50 -4.27 16.27 -7.32
CA PRO A 50 -5.20 17.27 -6.77
C PRO A 50 -6.59 16.68 -6.43
N VAL A 51 -7.03 15.72 -7.25
CA VAL A 51 -8.38 15.15 -7.21
C VAL A 51 -8.39 13.66 -6.90
N ARG A 52 -7.23 12.99 -6.90
CA ARG A 52 -7.14 11.54 -6.69
C ARG A 52 -6.48 11.22 -5.37
N GLU A 53 -6.86 10.08 -4.81
CA GLU A 53 -6.25 9.54 -3.60
C GLU A 53 -5.32 8.40 -3.98
N ALA A 54 -4.24 8.23 -3.24
CA ALA A 54 -3.30 7.15 -3.45
C ALA A 54 -3.50 6.10 -2.36
N ALA A 55 -3.25 4.84 -2.68
CA ALA A 55 -3.32 3.75 -1.73
C ALA A 55 -2.25 2.70 -2.02
N LEU A 56 -1.90 1.95 -0.98
CA LEU A 56 -1.10 0.75 -1.10
C LEU A 56 -2.00 -0.48 -1.16
N LEU A 57 -1.71 -1.36 -2.12
CA LEU A 57 -2.38 -2.63 -2.33
C LEU A 57 -1.41 -3.77 -2.04
N TRP A 58 -1.82 -4.72 -1.20
CA TRP A 58 -1.05 -5.93 -0.95
C TRP A 58 -1.34 -6.98 -2.01
N VAL A 59 -0.27 -7.50 -2.61
CA VAL A 59 -0.28 -8.60 -3.58
C VAL A 59 0.56 -9.74 -3.01
N PRO A 60 -0.01 -10.89 -2.61
CA PRO A 60 0.75 -11.93 -1.91
C PRO A 60 1.97 -12.47 -2.65
N SER A 61 1.93 -12.48 -3.98
CA SER A 61 3.07 -12.90 -4.81
C SER A 61 4.15 -11.82 -5.01
N GLY A 62 3.83 -10.54 -4.74
CA GLY A 62 4.65 -9.40 -5.17
C GLY A 62 4.89 -8.32 -4.12
N GLY A 63 4.33 -8.42 -2.93
CA GLY A 63 4.45 -7.40 -1.89
C GLY A 63 3.48 -6.23 -2.10
N TRP A 64 3.94 -5.01 -1.84
CA TRP A 64 3.09 -3.82 -1.93
C TRP A 64 3.18 -3.16 -3.30
N GLN A 65 2.02 -2.72 -3.81
CA GLN A 65 1.89 -1.87 -4.97
C GLN A 65 1.35 -0.50 -4.55
N LEU A 66 1.92 0.56 -5.10
CA LEU A 66 1.39 1.92 -4.96
C LEU A 66 0.45 2.19 -6.13
N ALA A 67 -0.75 2.62 -5.83
CA ALA A 67 -1.77 2.88 -6.83
C ALA A 67 -2.47 4.22 -6.56
N VAL A 68 -3.03 4.81 -7.61
CA VAL A 68 -3.89 5.99 -7.54
C VAL A 68 -5.30 5.59 -7.89
N GLU A 69 -6.24 5.98 -7.03
CA GLU A 69 -7.66 5.80 -7.26
C GLU A 69 -8.12 6.61 -8.46
N THR A 70 -8.88 5.96 -9.31
CA THR A 70 -9.57 6.53 -10.46
C THR A 70 -11.02 6.84 -10.09
N SER A 71 -11.89 7.12 -11.06
CA SER A 71 -13.32 7.13 -10.76
C SER A 71 -13.76 5.74 -10.25
N SER A 72 -14.83 5.67 -9.47
CA SER A 72 -15.32 4.43 -8.84
C SER A 72 -15.69 3.30 -9.81
N THR A 73 -15.67 3.57 -11.12
CA THR A 73 -15.97 2.60 -12.19
C THR A 73 -14.74 2.18 -12.99
N GLU A 74 -13.57 2.71 -12.66
CA GLU A 74 -12.30 2.46 -13.34
C GLU A 74 -11.34 1.72 -12.41
N ASP A 75 -10.47 0.90 -12.99
CA ASP A 75 -9.39 0.24 -12.26
C ASP A 75 -8.35 1.27 -11.78
N MET A 76 -7.81 1.05 -10.58
CA MET A 76 -6.73 1.87 -10.05
C MET A 76 -5.50 1.82 -10.96
N ILE A 77 -4.79 2.95 -11.07
CA ILE A 77 -3.56 3.03 -11.84
C ILE A 77 -2.38 2.68 -10.93
N ILE A 78 -1.67 1.59 -11.23
CA ILE A 78 -0.45 1.21 -10.51
C ILE A 78 0.70 2.15 -10.92
N LEU A 79 1.28 2.82 -9.94
CA LEU A 79 2.45 3.68 -10.12
C LEU A 79 3.75 2.89 -10.02
N GLY A 80 3.82 1.94 -9.08
CA GLY A 80 5.00 1.14 -8.84
C GLY A 80 4.76 0.02 -7.82
N SER A 81 5.77 -0.82 -7.61
CA SER A 81 5.72 -1.93 -6.66
C SER A 81 7.05 -2.11 -5.95
N THR A 82 6.99 -2.68 -4.74
CA THR A 82 8.20 -3.16 -4.08
C THR A 82 8.76 -4.36 -4.84
N THR A 83 10.04 -4.33 -5.21
CA THR A 83 10.69 -5.43 -5.92
C THR A 83 11.67 -6.17 -5.01
N GLY A 84 11.93 -7.45 -5.30
CA GLY A 84 13.03 -8.21 -4.69
C GLY A 84 12.76 -8.88 -3.33
N THR A 85 11.60 -8.69 -2.70
CA THR A 85 11.21 -9.44 -1.49
C THR A 85 9.69 -9.59 -1.40
N PRO A 86 9.15 -10.81 -1.19
CA PRO A 86 7.69 -11.04 -1.07
C PRO A 86 7.05 -10.30 0.12
N VAL A 87 7.81 -10.09 1.20
CA VAL A 87 7.41 -9.32 2.38
C VAL A 87 8.42 -8.18 2.56
N PRO A 88 8.27 -7.06 1.83
CA PRO A 88 9.20 -5.94 1.90
C PRO A 88 9.25 -5.33 3.30
N GLN A 89 10.38 -4.73 3.65
CA GLN A 89 10.49 -3.98 4.91
C GLN A 89 9.64 -2.69 4.85
N PRO A 90 9.12 -2.19 5.99
CA PRO A 90 8.36 -0.94 6.01
C PRO A 90 9.11 0.25 5.41
N SER A 91 10.43 0.30 5.57
CA SER A 91 11.28 1.33 4.96
C SER A 91 11.30 1.29 3.44
N ALA A 92 11.21 0.11 2.82
CA ALA A 92 11.17 -0.04 1.37
C ALA A 92 9.82 0.42 0.80
N VAL A 93 8.72 0.15 1.50
CA VAL A 93 7.39 0.64 1.13
C VAL A 93 7.32 2.16 1.26
N ARG A 94 7.89 2.72 2.33
CA ARG A 94 8.00 4.17 2.49
C ARG A 94 8.80 4.82 1.36
N ALA A 95 9.95 4.25 1.00
CA ALA A 95 10.77 4.75 -0.11
C ALA A 95 10.00 4.75 -1.44
N LEU A 96 9.22 3.69 -1.73
CA LEU A 96 8.33 3.66 -2.88
C LEU A 96 7.32 4.81 -2.85
N CYS A 97 6.70 5.11 -1.70
CA CYS A 97 5.81 6.26 -1.59
C CYS A 97 6.54 7.58 -1.82
N GLU A 98 7.72 7.78 -1.23
CA GLU A 98 8.53 8.99 -1.39
C GLU A 98 8.91 9.23 -2.86
N ASP A 99 9.34 8.20 -3.58
CA ASP A 99 9.78 8.28 -4.98
C ASP A 99 8.68 8.80 -5.93
N TYR A 100 7.42 8.46 -5.66
CA TYR A 100 6.28 8.78 -6.52
C TYR A 100 5.40 9.93 -6.03
N LEU A 101 5.34 10.14 -4.70
CA LEU A 101 4.48 11.15 -4.07
C LEU A 101 5.24 12.41 -3.66
N HIS A 102 6.55 12.33 -3.57
CA HIS A 102 7.42 13.47 -3.29
C HIS A 102 8.61 13.49 -4.27
N PRO A 103 8.35 13.53 -5.59
CA PRO A 103 9.45 13.59 -6.54
C PRO A 103 10.26 14.86 -6.27
N SER A 104 11.53 14.68 -5.90
CA SER A 104 12.45 15.82 -5.78
C SER A 104 12.43 16.60 -7.10
N PRO A 105 12.41 17.95 -7.06
CA PRO A 105 12.54 18.72 -8.28
C PRO A 105 13.84 18.32 -8.98
N ARG A 106 13.71 17.80 -10.20
CA ARG A 106 14.86 17.46 -11.06
C ARG A 106 15.62 18.71 -11.49
#